data_AF-R7U1E6-F1
#
_entry.id   AF-R7U1E6-F1
#
_cell.length_a   1.000
_cell.length_b   1.000
_cell.length_c   1.000
_cell.angle_alpha   90.00
_cell.angle_beta   90.00
_cell.angle_gamma   90.00
#
_symmetry.space_group_name_H-M   'P 1'
#
loop_
_entity.id
_entity.type
_entity.pdbx_description
1 polymer ?
#
loop_
_entity_poly.entity_id
_entity_poly.type
_entity_poly.pdbx_seq_one_letter_code
_entity_poly.pdbx_strand_id
1 'polypeptide(L)'
;MWCPFGREQDQNGCEICRCAEPPQCSEIQCSMSCPNGFEKDSNGCSTCRCAGKWQDRCNIMNCRLNCPYGRRKDRNGCDVCQCATREEVCGDFMCA
;
A
#
# COMPACT_ATOMS: atom_id res chain seq x y z
N MET A 1 15.07 -17.58 2.08
CA MET A 1 15.17 -17.81 0.60
C MET A 1 15.35 -16.45 -0.09
N TRP A 2 16.38 -16.26 -0.93
CA TRP A 2 16.59 -15.00 -1.67
C TRP A 2 15.66 -14.96 -2.90
N CYS A 3 14.93 -13.85 -3.08
CA CYS A 3 14.10 -13.61 -4.26
C CYS A 3 14.63 -12.37 -5.01
N PRO A 4 15.05 -12.48 -6.29
CA PRO A 4 15.67 -11.36 -7.02
C PRO A 4 14.72 -10.18 -7.28
N PHE A 5 13.40 -10.43 -7.31
CA PHE A 5 12.36 -9.41 -7.50
C PHE A 5 11.58 -9.13 -6.20
N GLY A 6 12.09 -9.58 -5.05
CA GLY A 6 11.40 -9.45 -3.75
C GLY A 6 10.37 -10.55 -3.49
N ARG A 7 9.68 -10.42 -2.36
CA ARG A 7 8.54 -11.27 -1.99
C ARG A 7 7.28 -10.73 -2.66
N GLU A 8 6.38 -11.63 -3.00
CA GLU A 8 5.06 -11.20 -3.44
C GLU A 8 4.29 -10.54 -2.28
N GLN A 9 3.37 -9.63 -2.58
CA GLN A 9 2.55 -8.94 -1.61
C GLN A 9 1.07 -9.08 -1.93
N ASP A 10 0.23 -9.12 -0.89
CA ASP A 10 -1.22 -9.05 -1.05
C ASP A 10 -1.72 -7.62 -1.35
N GLN A 11 -3.03 -7.45 -1.46
CA GLN A 11 -3.67 -6.14 -1.71
C GLN A 11 -3.41 -5.08 -0.61
N ASN A 12 -2.97 -5.50 0.58
CA ASN A 12 -2.62 -4.63 1.70
C ASN A 12 -1.11 -4.35 1.76
N GLY A 13 -0.32 -4.92 0.85
CA GLY A 13 1.15 -4.82 0.84
C GLY A 13 1.85 -5.82 1.76
N CYS A 14 1.14 -6.83 2.26
CA CYS A 14 1.69 -7.82 3.19
C CYS A 14 2.43 -8.91 2.44
N GLU A 15 3.65 -9.23 2.91
CA GLU A 15 4.50 -10.23 2.25
C GLU A 15 3.87 -11.62 2.30
N ILE A 16 3.81 -12.24 1.13
CA ILE A 16 3.47 -13.64 0.93
C ILE A 16 4.78 -14.41 0.80
N CYS A 17 4.87 -15.60 1.40
CA CYS A 17 6.09 -16.41 1.42
C CYS A 17 6.37 -17.15 0.10
N ARG A 18 6.21 -16.42 -1.01
CA ARG A 18 6.60 -16.81 -2.36
C ARG A 18 7.38 -15.67 -3.01
N CYS A 19 8.25 -16.00 -3.96
CA CYS A 19 8.96 -14.98 -4.71
C CYS A 19 7.99 -14.29 -5.67
N ALA A 20 8.13 -12.97 -5.81
CA ALA A 20 7.45 -12.24 -6.85
C ALA A 20 8.03 -12.62 -8.22
N GLU A 21 7.16 -12.69 -9.22
CA GLU A 21 7.59 -12.82 -10.62
C GLU A 21 8.15 -11.47 -11.12
N PRO A 22 9.08 -11.49 -12.09
CA PRO A 22 9.58 -10.26 -12.70
C PRO A 22 8.43 -9.42 -13.24
N PRO A 23 8.26 -8.17 -12.76
CA PRO A 23 7.19 -7.30 -13.23
C PRO A 23 7.34 -7.03 -14.73
N GLN A 24 6.34 -7.40 -15.51
CA GLN A 24 6.27 -7.08 -16.95
C GLN A 24 5.73 -5.65 -17.12
N CYS A 25 6.44 -4.66 -16.58
CA CYS A 25 6.03 -3.26 -16.64
C CYS A 25 6.75 -2.52 -17.77
N SER A 26 6.01 -1.81 -18.59
CA SER A 26 6.55 -0.75 -19.44
C SER A 26 6.93 0.46 -18.60
N GLU A 27 8.05 1.13 -18.91
CA GLU A 27 8.37 2.43 -18.29
C GLU A 27 7.24 3.42 -18.55
N ILE A 28 6.67 3.96 -17.48
CA ILE A 28 5.63 4.98 -17.55
C ILE A 28 6.21 6.32 -17.12
N GLN A 29 6.12 7.32 -18.00
CA GLN A 29 6.46 8.71 -17.66
C GLN A 29 5.18 9.49 -17.42
N CYS A 30 4.92 9.81 -16.16
CA CYS A 30 3.76 10.61 -15.76
C CYS A 30 4.16 12.09 -15.64
N SER A 31 3.35 12.99 -16.19
CA SER A 31 3.59 14.45 -16.12
C SER A 31 3.20 15.07 -14.76
N MET A 32 2.88 14.26 -13.76
CA MET A 32 2.38 14.68 -12.45
C MET A 32 3.18 14.02 -11.34
N SER A 33 3.27 14.68 -10.19
CA SER A 33 3.89 14.13 -8.98
C SER A 33 2.81 13.77 -7.96
N CYS A 34 2.82 12.53 -7.48
CA CYS A 34 1.89 12.06 -6.45
C CYS A 34 2.59 12.01 -5.09
N PRO A 35 2.13 12.77 -4.07
CA PRO A 35 2.78 12.82 -2.75
C PRO A 35 2.84 11.45 -2.05
N ASN A 36 1.85 10.59 -2.30
CA ASN A 36 1.74 9.24 -1.74
C ASN A 36 2.13 8.15 -2.76
N GLY A 37 2.82 8.53 -3.84
CA GLY A 37 3.16 7.62 -4.93
C GLY A 37 2.01 7.33 -5.89
N PHE A 38 2.32 6.53 -6.89
CA PHE A 38 1.41 6.13 -7.95
C PHE A 38 0.65 4.86 -7.58
N GLU A 39 -0.62 4.80 -7.97
CA GLU A 39 -1.47 3.62 -7.87
C GLU A 39 -0.83 2.49 -8.68
N LYS A 40 -0.68 1.32 -8.08
CA LYS A 40 -0.20 0.12 -8.77
C LYS A 40 -1.38 -0.65 -9.34
N ASP A 41 -1.21 -1.19 -10.53
CA ASP A 41 -2.16 -2.13 -11.11
C ASP A 41 -2.04 -3.53 -10.49
N SER A 42 -2.87 -4.46 -10.96
CA SER A 42 -2.89 -5.85 -10.49
C SER A 42 -1.59 -6.63 -10.74
N ASN A 43 -0.70 -6.13 -11.61
CA ASN A 43 0.61 -6.72 -11.88
C ASN A 43 1.73 -6.04 -11.07
N GLY A 44 1.39 -5.09 -10.20
CA GLY A 44 2.35 -4.30 -9.43
C GLY A 44 2.99 -3.16 -10.20
N CYS A 45 2.52 -2.85 -11.42
CA CYS A 45 3.04 -1.77 -12.25
C CYS A 45 2.46 -0.42 -11.85
N SER A 46 3.30 0.61 -11.77
CA SER A 46 2.85 1.98 -11.51
C SER A 46 1.96 2.48 -12.64
N THR A 47 0.85 3.13 -12.29
CA THR A 47 -0.06 3.80 -13.22
C THR A 47 0.07 5.32 -13.06
N CYS A 48 -0.31 6.12 -14.07
CA CYS A 48 -0.35 7.60 -13.90
C CYS A 48 -1.57 8.09 -13.12
N ARG A 49 -1.93 7.38 -12.05
CA ARG A 49 -2.97 7.76 -11.10
C ARG A 49 -2.35 7.84 -9.73
N CYS A 50 -2.69 8.84 -8.94
CA CYS A 50 -2.20 8.90 -7.56
C CYS A 50 -2.87 7.85 -6.70
N ALA A 51 -2.09 7.17 -5.88
CA ALA A 51 -2.61 6.28 -4.85
C ALA A 51 -3.43 7.11 -3.85
N GLY A 52 -4.73 6.83 -3.75
CA GLY A 52 -5.63 7.49 -2.79
C GLY A 52 -7.02 7.76 -3.35
N LYS A 53 -7.97 6.88 -3.04
CA LYS A 53 -9.42 7.16 -3.08
C LYS A 53 -10.10 6.49 -1.88
N TRP A 54 -11.32 6.93 -1.54
CA TRP A 54 -12.22 6.42 -0.46
C TRP A 54 -12.37 7.26 0.83
N GLN A 55 -12.27 8.59 0.78
CA GLN A 55 -12.60 9.44 1.94
C GLN A 55 -13.97 10.15 1.86
N ASP A 56 -14.80 9.90 0.84
CA ASP A 56 -16.03 10.69 0.63
C ASP A 56 -17.14 10.47 1.69
N ARG A 57 -17.00 9.46 2.57
CA ARG A 57 -17.94 9.14 3.66
C ARG A 57 -17.36 9.33 5.06
N CYS A 58 -16.10 9.77 5.15
CA CYS A 58 -15.38 9.93 6.40
C CYS A 58 -15.18 11.41 6.69
N ASN A 59 -15.32 11.81 7.96
CA ASN A 59 -14.96 13.17 8.35
C ASN A 59 -13.46 13.37 8.12
N ILE A 60 -13.10 14.41 7.36
CA ILE A 60 -11.71 14.67 6.98
C ILE A 60 -10.97 15.14 8.22
N MET A 61 -10.24 14.22 8.85
CA MET A 61 -9.39 14.51 9.99
C MET A 61 -8.01 15.00 9.52
N ASN A 62 -7.65 16.23 9.90
CA ASN A 62 -6.36 16.85 9.59
C ASN A 62 -5.25 16.37 10.53
N CYS A 63 -4.89 15.10 10.45
CA CYS A 63 -3.73 14.55 11.15
C CYS A 63 -2.62 14.22 10.16
N ARG A 64 -1.47 14.88 10.32
CA ARG A 64 -0.27 14.69 9.50
C ARG A 64 0.66 13.67 10.14
N LEU A 65 0.23 12.41 10.14
CA LEU A 65 1.06 11.30 10.55
C LEU A 65 1.65 10.63 9.31
N ASN A 66 2.96 10.41 9.30
CA ASN A 66 3.60 9.53 8.33
C ASN A 66 3.58 8.11 8.89
N CYS A 67 2.64 7.29 8.45
CA CYS A 67 2.45 5.92 8.93
C CYS A 67 2.90 4.92 7.86
N PRO A 68 3.88 4.04 8.14
CA PRO A 68 4.43 3.11 7.16
C PRO A 68 3.42 2.07 6.67
N TYR A 69 2.45 1.68 7.51
CA TYR A 69 1.38 0.72 7.19
C TYR A 69 0.01 1.39 7.02
N GLY A 70 0.00 2.70 6.79
CA GLY A 70 -1.22 3.49 6.69
C GLY A 70 -1.87 3.83 8.04
N ARG A 71 -3.01 4.49 7.97
CA ARG A 71 -3.77 4.92 9.16
C ARG A 71 -4.69 3.82 9.63
N ARG A 72 -4.83 3.72 10.94
CA ARG A 72 -5.81 2.84 11.57
C ARG A 72 -7.22 3.28 11.17
N LYS A 73 -8.12 2.31 10.98
CA LYS A 73 -9.51 2.56 10.61
C LYS A 73 -10.45 2.31 11.78
N ASP A 74 -11.50 3.10 11.88
CA ASP A 74 -12.60 2.84 12.80
C ASP A 74 -13.51 1.70 12.28
N ARG A 75 -14.55 1.37 13.06
CA ARG A 75 -15.56 0.36 12.69
C ARG A 75 -16.32 0.65 11.39
N ASN A 76 -16.28 1.88 10.89
CA ASN A 76 -16.92 2.30 9.65
C ASN A 76 -15.93 2.33 8.46
N GLY A 77 -14.66 1.97 8.69
CA GLY A 77 -13.60 2.01 7.67
C GLY A 77 -12.91 3.37 7.53
N CYS A 78 -13.20 4.32 8.41
CA CYS A 78 -12.66 5.67 8.35
C CYS A 78 -11.32 5.80 9.07
N ASP A 79 -10.37 6.50 8.45
CA ASP A 79 -9.07 6.74 9.04
C ASP A 79 -9.19 7.55 10.33
N VAL A 80 -8.56 7.08 11.40
CA VAL A 80 -8.38 7.82 12.65
C VAL A 80 -6.95 8.36 12.74
N CYS A 81 -6.72 9.30 13.66
CA CYS A 81 -5.40 9.89 13.91
C CYS A 81 -4.45 8.96 14.68
N GLN A 82 -4.31 7.72 14.21
CA GLN A 82 -3.44 6.69 14.76
C GLN A 82 -2.84 5.89 13.61
N CYS A 83 -1.58 5.48 13.75
CA CYS A 83 -0.97 4.57 12.77
C CYS A 83 -1.47 3.15 13.03
N ALA A 84 -1.73 2.40 11.96
CA ALA A 84 -1.92 0.97 12.04
C ALA A 84 -0.57 0.30 12.30
N THR A 85 -0.54 -0.77 13.08
CA THR A 85 0.64 -1.61 13.20
C THR A 85 0.71 -2.63 12.06
N ARG A 86 1.89 -3.20 11.84
CA ARG A 86 2.05 -4.27 10.85
C ARG A 86 1.16 -5.46 11.19
N GLU A 87 1.05 -5.79 12.47
CA GLU A 87 0.27 -6.92 12.96
C GLU A 87 -1.23 -6.72 12.71
N GLU A 88 -1.73 -5.49 12.81
CA GLU A 88 -3.12 -5.16 12.49
C GLU A 88 -3.45 -5.30 11.00
N VAL A 89 -2.48 -5.07 10.12
CA VAL A 89 -2.66 -5.07 8.65
C VAL A 89 -2.30 -6.43 8.04
N CYS A 90 -1.19 -7.03 8.48
CA CYS A 90 -0.56 -8.21 7.90
C CYS A 90 -0.55 -9.44 8.81
N GLY A 91 -0.98 -9.30 10.06
CA GLY A 91 -0.87 -10.35 11.07
C GLY A 91 0.56 -10.56 11.55
N ASP A 92 0.71 -11.51 12.47
CA ASP A 92 1.99 -11.86 13.12
C ASP A 92 2.87 -12.80 12.27
N PHE A 93 2.43 -13.12 11.05
CA PHE A 93 3.16 -14.04 10.20
C PHE A 93 4.34 -13.35 9.51
N MET A 94 5.52 -13.96 9.65
CA MET A 94 6.76 -13.52 9.03
C MET A 94 7.29 -14.67 8.18
N CYS A 95 7.74 -14.36 6.97
CA CYS A 95 8.41 -15.35 6.13
C CYS A 95 9.80 -15.66 6.70
N ALA A 96 10.11 -16.95 6.84
CA ALA A 96 11.45 -17.44 7.17
C ALA A 96 12.40 -17.42 5.95
#